data_AF-A0A7W2CCS0-F1
#
_entry.id   AF-A0A7W2CCS0-F1
#
_cell.length_a   1.000
_cell.length_b   1.000
_cell.length_c   1.000
_cell.angle_alpha   90.00
_cell.angle_beta   90.00
_cell.angle_gamma   90.00
#
_symmetry.space_group_name_H-M   'P 1'
#
loop_
_entity.id
_entity.type
_entity.pdbx_description
1 polymer ?
#
loop_
_entity_poly.entity_id
_entity_poly.type
_entity_poly.pdbx_seq_one_letter_code
_entity_poly.pdbx_strand_id
1 'polypeptide(L)'
;MLVYDGDCVFCCRCARWVAKRSDIDLLADGEADLEALGLTVADTKRFVWWVDGDVKLSGHLAIGKVLRSLGGGWMLLGAAMKVPPVSLLAALIYRLVAANRHRFGGGCS
;
A
#
# COMPACT_ATOMS: atom_id res chain seq x y z
N MET A 1 -9.92 2.47 5.42
CA MET A 1 -8.96 3.36 4.72
C MET A 1 -7.61 2.65 4.56
N LEU A 2 -6.84 3.02 3.54
CA LEU A 2 -5.49 2.54 3.31
C LEU A 2 -4.50 3.71 3.40
N VAL A 3 -3.58 3.64 4.35
CA VAL A 3 -2.49 4.60 4.54
C VAL A 3 -1.23 4.08 3.85
N TYR A 4 -0.55 4.94 3.09
CA TYR A 4 0.65 4.60 2.33
C TYR A 4 1.69 5.71 2.35
N ASP A 5 2.94 5.38 2.00
CA ASP A 5 4.04 6.33 1.86
C ASP A 5 3.86 7.25 0.64
N GLY A 6 3.62 8.54 0.88
CA GLY A 6 3.42 9.58 -0.14
C GLY A 6 4.69 9.99 -0.89
N ASP A 7 5.87 9.70 -0.36
CA ASP A 7 7.16 9.92 -1.03
C ASP A 7 7.55 8.75 -1.94
N CYS A 8 6.87 7.61 -1.81
CA CYS A 8 7.15 6.42 -2.59
C CYS A 8 6.36 6.40 -3.90
N VAL A 9 7.04 6.64 -5.02
CA VAL A 9 6.47 6.61 -6.39
C VAL A 9 5.70 5.32 -6.68
N PHE A 10 6.20 4.17 -6.19
CA PHE A 10 5.52 2.89 -6.36
C PHE A 10 4.20 2.83 -5.58
N CYS A 11 4.20 3.24 -4.31
CA CYS A 11 3.01 3.31 -3.47
C CYS A 11 1.97 4.27 -4.07
N CYS A 12 2.38 5.46 -4.49
CA CYS A 12 1.53 6.42 -5.20
C CYS A 12 0.90 5.82 -6.47
N ARG A 13 1.67 5.09 -7.29
CA ARG A 13 1.15 4.47 -8.52
C ARG A 13 0.16 3.35 -8.23
N CYS A 14 0.40 2.55 -7.20
CA CYS A 14 -0.54 1.54 -6.72
C CYS A 14 -1.82 2.19 -6.16
N ALA A 15 -1.69 3.20 -5.30
CA ALA A 15 -2.83 3.93 -4.74
C ALA A 15 -3.71 4.52 -5.85
N ARG A 16 -3.13 5.24 -6.84
CA ARG A 16 -3.88 5.76 -7.99
C ARG A 16 -4.57 4.68 -8.82
N TRP A 17 -3.95 3.50 -8.94
CA TRP A 17 -4.54 2.38 -9.67
C TRP A 17 -5.76 1.81 -8.92
N VAL A 18 -5.68 1.74 -7.59
CA VAL A 18 -6.77 1.31 -6.69
C VAL A 18 -7.89 2.36 -6.65
N ALA A 19 -7.57 3.66 -6.51
CA ALA A 19 -8.53 4.77 -6.51
C ALA A 19 -9.41 4.78 -7.77
N LYS A 20 -8.86 4.39 -8.93
CA LYS A 20 -9.60 4.29 -10.19
C LYS A 20 -10.56 3.09 -10.28
N ARG A 21 -10.47 2.14 -9.36
CA ARG A 21 -11.15 0.83 -9.42
C ARG A 21 -11.99 0.51 -8.19
N SER A 22 -11.86 1.30 -7.14
CA SER A 22 -12.60 1.12 -5.89
C SER A 22 -12.80 2.45 -5.20
N ASP A 23 -13.85 2.52 -4.41
CA ASP A 23 -14.15 3.64 -3.50
C ASP A 23 -13.40 3.52 -2.16
N ILE A 24 -12.22 2.90 -2.18
CA ILE A 24 -11.38 2.75 -0.99
C ILE A 24 -10.75 4.11 -0.70
N ASP A 25 -10.96 4.59 0.52
CA ASP A 25 -10.29 5.75 1.03
C ASP A 25 -8.77 5.51 1.14
N LEU A 26 -7.99 6.29 0.40
CA LEU A 26 -6.56 6.16 0.20
C LEU A 26 -5.88 7.44 0.68
N LEU A 27 -5.07 7.33 1.73
CA LEU A 27 -4.48 8.48 2.39
C LEU A 27 -2.96 8.37 2.38
N ALA A 28 -2.29 9.41 1.88
CA ALA A 28 -0.84 9.52 2.00
C ALA A 28 -0.46 9.84 3.46
N ASP A 29 0.67 9.33 3.90
CA ASP A 29 1.19 9.56 5.27
C ASP A 29 1.45 11.03 5.60
N GLY A 30 1.70 11.88 4.59
CA GLY A 30 1.81 13.34 4.77
C GLY A 30 0.47 14.07 4.95
N GLU A 31 -0.64 13.46 4.54
CA GLU A 31 -2.00 14.01 4.69
C GLU A 31 -2.75 13.36 5.87
N ALA A 32 -2.31 12.18 6.30
CA ALA A 32 -2.90 11.42 7.38
C ALA A 32 -2.46 11.92 8.76
N ASP A 33 -3.41 12.00 9.70
CA ASP A 33 -3.10 12.12 11.12
C ASP A 33 -2.64 10.75 11.66
N LEU A 34 -1.35 10.46 11.49
CA LEU A 34 -0.77 9.18 11.88
C LEU A 34 -0.89 8.92 13.39
N GLU A 35 -0.79 9.95 14.23
CA GLU A 35 -0.93 9.81 15.68
C GLU A 35 -2.35 9.38 16.07
N ALA A 36 -3.38 9.98 15.46
CA ALA A 36 -4.76 9.57 15.67
C ALA A 36 -5.03 8.12 15.22
N LEU A 37 -4.28 7.64 14.23
CA LEU A 37 -4.35 6.25 13.74
C LEU A 37 -3.44 5.28 14.54
N GLY A 38 -2.64 5.81 15.48
CA GLY A 38 -1.64 5.05 16.22
C GLY A 38 -0.61 4.41 15.29
N LEU A 39 -0.16 5.16 14.29
CA LEU A 39 0.90 4.83 13.34
C LEU A 39 2.01 5.87 13.45
N THR A 40 3.22 5.51 13.02
CA THR A 40 4.32 6.46 12.87
C THR A 40 4.72 6.59 11.41
N VAL A 41 5.39 7.69 11.05
CA VAL A 41 5.99 7.84 9.71
C VAL A 41 6.94 6.69 9.40
N ALA A 42 7.68 6.19 10.41
CA ALA A 42 8.57 5.05 10.22
C ALA A 42 7.80 3.77 9.84
N ASP A 43 6.56 3.61 10.30
CA ASP A 43 5.71 2.46 9.96
C ASP A 43 5.20 2.54 8.51
N THR A 44 4.83 3.73 8.03
CA THR A 44 4.37 3.95 6.66
C THR A 44 5.50 3.77 5.64
N LYS A 45 6.73 4.17 6.00
CA LYS A 45 7.93 3.90 5.19
C LYS A 45 8.28 2.41 5.09
N ARG A 46 7.85 1.58 6.05
CA ARG A 46 8.13 0.13 6.07
C ARG A 46 7.05 -0.66 5.34
N PHE A 47 5.78 -0.35 5.59
CA PHE A 47 4.64 -1.10 5.07
C PHE A 47 3.45 -0.19 4.79
N VAL A 48 2.58 -0.61 3.86
CA VAL A 48 1.24 -0.01 3.72
C VAL A 48 0.32 -0.54 4.82
N TRP A 49 -0.61 0.30 5.27
CA TRP A 49 -1.48 0.00 6.39
C TRP A 49 -2.95 0.11 6.01
N TRP A 50 -3.72 -0.93 6.26
CA TRP A 50 -5.17 -0.86 6.23
C TRP A 50 -5.68 -0.59 7.63
N VAL A 51 -6.48 0.47 7.78
CA VAL A 51 -7.11 0.86 9.04
C VAL A 51 -8.63 0.84 8.87
N ASP A 52 -9.31 0.17 9.78
CA ASP A 52 -10.77 -0.01 9.81
C ASP A 52 -11.23 -0.10 11.27
N GLY A 53 -11.54 1.05 11.87
CA GLY A 53 -11.72 1.17 13.31
C GLY A 53 -10.47 0.70 14.08
N ASP A 54 -10.64 -0.23 15.00
CA ASP A 54 -9.54 -0.85 15.77
C ASP A 54 -8.70 -1.85 14.96
N VAL A 55 -9.17 -2.28 13.78
CA VAL A 55 -8.46 -3.27 12.97
C VAL A 55 -7.37 -2.61 12.13
N LYS A 56 -6.12 -2.94 12.45
CA LYS A 56 -4.94 -2.52 11.70
C LYS A 56 -4.24 -3.73 11.06
N LEU A 57 -4.13 -3.70 9.74
CA LEU A 57 -3.40 -4.71 8.97
C LEU A 57 -2.23 -4.05 8.25
N SER A 58 -1.07 -4.70 8.21
CA SER A 58 0.11 -4.17 7.54
C SER A 58 0.59 -5.04 6.39
N GLY A 59 1.30 -4.42 5.44
CA GLY A 59 2.00 -5.09 4.35
C GLY A 59 1.07 -5.95 3.49
N HIS A 60 1.40 -7.23 3.34
CA HIS A 60 0.64 -8.15 2.49
C HIS A 60 -0.80 -8.37 2.97
N LEU A 61 -1.08 -8.25 4.27
CA LEU A 61 -2.45 -8.36 4.80
C LEU A 61 -3.31 -7.17 4.39
N ALA A 62 -2.74 -5.95 4.43
CA ALA A 62 -3.39 -4.74 3.95
C ALA A 62 -3.70 -4.83 2.46
N ILE A 63 -2.72 -5.27 1.65
CA ILE A 63 -2.91 -5.45 0.20
C ILE A 63 -3.98 -6.52 -0.08
N GLY A 64 -3.96 -7.64 0.64
CA GLY A 64 -4.99 -8.67 0.50
C GLY A 64 -6.40 -8.17 0.83
N LYS A 65 -6.54 -7.27 1.82
CA LYS A 65 -7.81 -6.61 2.13
C LYS A 65 -8.25 -5.68 0.99
N VAL A 66 -7.34 -4.86 0.45
CA VAL A 66 -7.60 -4.00 -0.72
C VAL A 66 -8.07 -4.81 -1.92
N LEU A 67 -7.39 -5.91 -2.24
CA LEU A 67 -7.75 -6.79 -3.36
C LEU A 67 -9.11 -7.47 -3.17
N ARG A 68 -9.48 -7.82 -1.93
CA ARG A 68 -10.83 -8.30 -1.63
C ARG A 68 -11.88 -7.21 -1.81
N SER A 69 -11.60 -5.99 -1.35
CA SER A 69 -12.50 -4.84 -1.49
C SER A 69 -12.69 -4.41 -2.96
N LEU A 70 -11.72 -4.68 -3.84
CA LEU A 70 -11.84 -4.47 -5.29
C LEU A 70 -12.83 -5.43 -5.98
N GLY A 71 -13.14 -6.59 -5.37
CA GLY A 71 -14.11 -7.55 -5.90
C GLY A 71 -13.71 -8.23 -7.22
N GLY A 72 -14.61 -9.06 -7.75
CA GLY A 72 -14.43 -9.76 -9.03
C GLY A 72 -13.20 -10.69 -9.08
N GLY A 73 -12.50 -10.74 -10.23
CA GLY A 73 -11.29 -11.55 -10.40
C GLY A 73 -10.14 -11.17 -9.45
N TRP A 74 -10.14 -9.95 -8.90
CA TRP A 74 -9.15 -9.48 -7.92
C TRP A 74 -9.34 -10.10 -6.54
N MET A 75 -10.56 -10.52 -6.19
CA MET A 75 -10.82 -11.24 -4.96
C MET A 75 -10.11 -12.61 -4.94
N LEU A 76 -10.06 -13.30 -6.10
CA LEU A 76 -9.30 -14.53 -6.26
C LEU A 76 -7.80 -14.27 -6.19
N LEU A 77 -7.30 -13.18 -6.78
CA LEU A 77 -5.90 -12.78 -6.70
C LEU A 77 -5.48 -12.40 -5.25
N GLY A 78 -6.36 -11.71 -4.52
CA GLY A 78 -6.16 -11.36 -3.11
C GLY A 78 -6.24 -12.56 -2.17
N ALA A 79 -7.06 -13.56 -2.50
CA ALA A 79 -7.04 -14.85 -1.82
C ALA A 79 -5.77 -15.64 -2.14
N ALA A 80 -5.32 -15.63 -3.39
CA ALA A 80 -4.07 -16.26 -3.84
C ALA A 80 -2.83 -15.58 -3.23
N MET A 81 -2.91 -14.32 -2.82
CA MET A 81 -1.82 -13.64 -2.10
C MET A 81 -1.53 -14.22 -0.70
N LYS A 82 -2.43 -15.06 -0.16
CA LYS A 82 -2.15 -15.92 1.01
C LYS A 82 -1.30 -17.15 0.65
N VAL A 83 -1.06 -17.41 -0.63
CA VAL A 83 -0.29 -18.55 -1.14
C VAL A 83 1.04 -18.03 -1.70
N PRO A 84 2.21 -18.46 -1.19
CA PRO A 84 3.51 -18.04 -1.71
C PRO A 84 3.66 -18.55 -3.16
N PRO A 85 3.81 -17.66 -4.16
CA PRO A 85 5.12 -17.10 -4.55
C PRO A 85 5.13 -15.59 -4.88
N VAL A 86 4.05 -14.85 -4.60
CA VAL A 86 3.88 -13.45 -5.04
C VAL A 86 4.78 -12.45 -4.28
N SER A 87 5.33 -12.82 -3.11
CA SER A 87 6.24 -11.97 -2.33
C SER A 87 7.59 -11.71 -3.03
N LEU A 88 8.03 -12.62 -3.90
CA LEU A 88 9.30 -12.50 -4.61
C LEU A 88 9.25 -11.45 -5.72
N LEU A 89 8.11 -11.33 -6.41
CA LEU A 89 7.92 -10.31 -7.44
C LEU A 89 7.88 -8.91 -6.82
N ALA A 90 7.23 -8.77 -5.66
CA ALA A 90 7.22 -7.54 -4.89
C ALA A 90 8.63 -7.14 -4.42
N ALA A 91 9.45 -8.08 -3.96
CA ALA A 91 10.83 -7.83 -3.57
C ALA A 91 11.76 -7.49 -4.77
N LEU A 92 11.45 -8.00 -5.97
CA LEU A 92 12.19 -7.68 -7.19
C LEU A 92 11.88 -6.25 -7.67
N ILE A 93 10.59 -5.90 -7.68
CA ILE A 93 10.13 -4.55 -8.02
C ILE A 93 10.62 -3.55 -6.96
N TYR A 94 10.59 -3.92 -5.68
CA TYR A 94 11.12 -3.08 -4.60
C TYR A 94 12.62 -2.85 -4.72
N ARG A 95 13.41 -3.86 -5.12
CA ARG A 95 14.85 -3.69 -5.41
C ARG A 95 15.10 -2.76 -6.60
N LEU A 96 14.29 -2.86 -7.66
CA LEU A 96 14.39 -1.96 -8.82
C LEU A 96 14.05 -0.50 -8.46
N VAL A 97 13.02 -0.29 -7.62
CA VAL A 97 12.61 1.04 -7.14
C VAL A 97 13.65 1.61 -6.17
N ALA A 98 14.18 0.80 -5.25
CA ALA A 98 15.22 1.22 -4.31
C ALA A 98 16.56 1.51 -5.00
N ALA A 99 16.93 0.75 -6.03
CA ALA A 99 18.12 1.02 -6.84
C ALA A 99 18.03 2.32 -7.64
N ASN A 100 16.81 2.81 -7.91
CA ASN A 100 16.56 4.08 -8.59
C ASN A 100 16.25 5.26 -7.65
N ARG A 101 16.32 5.06 -6.33
CA ARG A 101 15.99 6.06 -5.28
C ARG A 101 16.81 7.36 -5.37
N HIS A 102 18.03 7.31 -5.89
CA HIS A 102 18.86 8.52 -6.07
C HIS A 102 18.41 9.44 -7.23
N ARG A 103 17.45 9.03 -8.07
CA ARG A 103 17.00 9.82 -9.23
C ARG A 103 15.57 10.34 -9.15
N PHE A 104 14.80 9.94 -8.14
CA PHE A 104 13.41 10.36 -7.96
C PHE A 104 13.26 11.17 -6.67
N GLY A 105 13.65 12.45 -6.72
CA GLY A 105 12.95 13.46 -5.94
C GLY A 105 11.61 13.70 -6.63
N GLY A 106 10.52 13.24 -6.03
CA GLY A 106 9.20 13.31 -6.61
C GLY A 106 8.24 12.36 -5.90
N GLY A 107 7.76 12.79 -4.72
CA GLY A 107 6.58 12.22 -4.09
C GLY A 107 5.32 12.53 -4.91
N CYS A 108 4.15 12.14 -4.39
CA CYS A 108 2.85 12.57 -4.90
C CYS A 108 2.74 14.11 -4.79
N SER A 109 3.22 14.84 -5.80
CA SER A 109 2.98 16.28 -5.98
C SER A 109 1.58 16.55 -6.51
#